data_AF-A0A371PN45-F1
#
_entry.id   AF-A0A371PN45-F1
#
_cell.length_a   1.000
_cell.length_b   1.000
_cell.length_c   1.000
_cell.angle_alpha   90.00
_cell.angle_beta   90.00
_cell.angle_gamma   90.00
#
_symmetry.space_group_name_H-M   'P 1'
#
loop_
_entity.id
_entity.type
_entity.pdbx_description
1 polymer ?
#
loop_
_entity_poly.entity_id
_entity_poly.type
_entity_poly.pdbx_seq_one_letter_code
_entity_poly.pdbx_strand_id
1 'polypeptide(L)' 'MMLHFHVTNHSLAVGQIDVLGISSSSMLQVGDTDCVALYSMFDTPPESVVIGPLAPLPEPEGAREAMGESNVHEP' A
#
# COMPACT_ATOMS: atom_id res chain seq x y z
N MET A 1 31.07 25.95 20.47
CA MET A 1 31.77 24.76 19.93
C MET A 1 30.75 23.91 19.23
N MET A 2 31.07 23.40 18.04
CA MET A 2 30.19 22.49 17.27
C MET A 2 30.37 21.08 17.82
N LEU A 3 29.29 20.44 18.27
CA LEU A 3 29.34 19.07 18.74
C LEU A 3 29.33 18.12 17.53
N HIS A 4 30.38 17.30 17.39
CA HIS A 4 30.44 16.27 16.35
C HIS A 4 29.93 14.96 16.96
N PHE A 5 28.70 14.57 16.61
CA PHE A 5 28.05 13.36 17.13
C PHE A 5 28.14 12.26 16.08
N HIS A 6 28.87 11.19 16.39
CA HIS A 6 29.07 10.03 15.51
C HIS A 6 28.56 8.78 16.23
N VAL A 7 27.61 8.07 15.62
CA VAL A 7 27.05 6.83 16.15
C VAL A 7 27.62 5.67 15.34
N THR A 8 28.24 4.71 16.02
CA THR A 8 28.70 3.45 15.42
C THR A 8 27.72 2.36 15.84
N ASN A 9 26.84 1.94 14.93
CA ASN A 9 26.08 0.70 15.13
C ASN A 9 27.05 -0.48 14.98
N HIS A 10 27.19 -1.31 16.04
CA HIS A 10 27.95 -2.56 15.97
C HIS A 10 27.09 -3.64 15.26
N SER A 11 27.09 -4.90 15.71
CA SER A 11 26.26 -5.94 15.08
C SER A 11 24.77 -5.56 15.15
N LEU A 12 24.17 -5.32 13.99
CA LEU A 12 22.72 -5.25 13.83
C LEU A 12 22.15 -6.66 14.06
N ALA A 13 21.75 -6.95 15.29
CA ALA A 13 21.11 -8.20 15.65
C ALA A 13 19.59 -8.08 15.48
N VAL A 14 19.11 -8.35 14.26
CA VAL A 14 17.68 -8.50 14.00
C VAL A 14 17.27 -9.93 14.34
N GLY A 15 16.43 -10.09 15.36
CA GLY A 15 15.94 -11.40 15.82
C GLY A 15 14.92 -12.03 14.87
N GLN A 16 13.71 -11.47 14.81
CA GLN A 16 12.68 -11.92 13.87
C GLN A 16 11.93 -10.72 13.31
N ILE A 17 11.76 -10.73 11.99
CA ILE A 17 10.90 -9.81 11.25
C ILE A 17 9.81 -10.67 10.61
N ASP A 18 8.55 -10.41 10.95
CA ASP A 18 7.39 -11.09 10.36
C ASP A 18 6.57 -10.07 9.56
N VAL A 19 6.42 -10.31 8.25
CA VAL A 19 5.86 -9.34 7.30
C VAL A 19 4.84 -10.04 6.42
N LEU A 20 3.58 -9.62 6.55
CA LEU A 20 2.46 -10.12 5.75
C LEU A 20 2.51 -9.65 4.28
N GLY A 21 3.07 -8.46 4.02
CA GLY A 21 3.26 -7.94 2.67
C GLY A 21 3.83 -6.52 2.66
N ILE A 22 4.55 -6.19 1.58
CA ILE A 22 5.07 -4.86 1.26
C ILE A 22 4.33 -4.42 -0.02
N SER A 23 3.61 -3.29 0.04
CA SER A 23 2.77 -2.79 -1.07
C SER A 23 3.60 -2.28 -2.27
N SER A 24 2.93 -1.99 -3.38
CA SER A 24 3.54 -1.22 -4.48
C SER A 24 4.11 0.10 -3.96
N SER A 25 5.37 0.40 -4.29
CA SER A 25 6.12 1.58 -3.83
C SER A 25 6.37 1.65 -2.31
N SER A 26 6.70 0.52 -1.67
CA SER A 26 7.13 0.53 -0.26
C SER A 26 8.47 -0.20 -0.04
N MET A 27 9.17 0.17 1.04
CA MET A 27 10.50 -0.36 1.40
C MET A 27 10.52 -0.69 2.89
N LEU A 28 10.95 -1.90 3.22
CA LEU A 28 11.31 -2.27 4.60
C LEU A 28 12.83 -2.24 4.72
N GLN A 29 13.34 -1.39 5.61
CA GLN A 29 14.77 -1.19 5.79
C GLN A 29 15.22 -1.48 7.22
N VAL A 30 16.39 -2.11 7.34
CA VAL A 30 17.13 -2.30 8.59
C VAL A 30 18.52 -1.68 8.44
N GLY A 31 18.91 -0.85 9.42
CA GLY A 31 20.17 -0.12 9.39
C GLY A 31 20.01 1.26 8.75
N ASP A 32 21.14 1.91 8.48
CA ASP A 32 21.19 3.35 8.26
C ASP A 32 21.09 3.70 6.76
N THR A 33 20.49 4.84 6.43
CA THR A 33 20.50 5.39 5.07
C THR A 33 20.43 6.90 5.09
N ASP A 34 21.20 7.52 4.18
CA ASP A 34 21.26 8.97 4.03
C ASP A 34 20.07 9.53 3.24
N CYS A 35 19.57 8.80 2.24
CA CYS A 35 18.43 9.22 1.42
C CYS A 35 17.67 8.02 0.84
N VAL A 36 16.35 8.05 0.97
CA VAL A 36 15.43 7.11 0.30
C VAL A 36 14.55 7.92 -0.67
N ALA A 37 14.52 7.51 -1.94
CA ALA A 37 13.63 8.08 -2.95
C ALA A 37 12.73 6.99 -3.53
N LEU A 38 11.43 7.10 -3.29
CA LEU A 38 10.40 6.21 -3.82
C LEU A 38 9.72 6.91 -5.00
N TYR A 39 9.76 6.27 -6.17
CA TYR A 39 9.07 6.75 -7.36
C TYR A 39 7.92 5.80 -7.69
N SER A 40 6.79 6.38 -8.08
CA SER A 40 5.73 5.66 -8.77
C SER A 40 5.51 6.38 -10.08
N MET A 41 5.83 5.71 -11.18
CA MET A 41 5.63 6.24 -12.54
C MET A 41 4.45 5.51 -13.15
N PHE A 42 3.45 6.28 -13.54
CA PHE A 42 2.33 5.79 -14.30
C PHE A 42 2.63 6.05 -15.79
N ASP A 43 2.99 5.00 -16.52
CA ASP A 43 3.44 5.09 -17.93
C ASP A 43 2.28 5.02 -18.94
N THR A 44 1.05 5.30 -18.50
CA THR A 44 -0.11 5.27 -19.39
C THR A 44 -0.46 6.69 -19.83
N PRO A 45 -0.59 6.96 -21.14
CA PRO A 45 -1.06 8.26 -21.64
C PRO A 45 -2.38 8.67 -20.95
N PRO A 46 -2.66 9.98 -20.76
CA PRO A 46 -3.87 10.45 -20.10
C PRO A 46 -5.16 9.94 -20.77
N GLU A 47 -5.12 9.60 -22.06
CA GLU A 47 -6.22 8.98 -22.81
C GLU A 47 -6.46 7.50 -22.45
N SER A 48 -5.48 6.84 -21.81
CA SER A 48 -5.52 5.43 -21.40
C SER A 48 -5.77 5.26 -19.90
N VAL A 49 -6.15 6.33 -19.19
CA VAL A 49 -6.66 6.27 -17.82
C VAL A 49 -7.91 5.40 -17.80
N VAL A 50 -7.82 4.22 -17.18
CA VAL A 50 -8.93 3.27 -16.96
C VAL A 50 -9.85 3.75 -15.83
N ILE A 51 -10.14 5.05 -15.80
CA ILE A 51 -11.17 5.65 -14.95
C ILE A 51 -12.08 6.42 -15.91
N GLY A 52 -12.85 5.68 -16.71
CA GLY A 52 -14.12 6.21 -17.17
C GLY A 52 -15.02 6.46 -15.94
N PRO A 53 -16.04 7.33 -16.04
CA PRO A 53 -17.10 7.36 -15.03
C PRO A 53 -17.54 5.91 -14.81
N LEU A 54 -17.49 5.40 -13.56
CA LEU A 54 -18.03 4.09 -13.25
C LEU A 54 -19.50 4.14 -13.66
N ALA A 55 -19.81 3.59 -14.84
CA ALA A 55 -21.19 3.38 -15.22
C ALA A 55 -21.81 2.52 -14.12
N PRO A 56 -23.07 2.76 -13.71
CA PRO A 56 -23.72 1.89 -12.74
C PRO A 56 -23.58 0.45 -13.22
N LEU A 57 -22.83 -0.36 -12.49
CA LEU A 57 -22.71 -1.77 -12.81
C LEU A 57 -24.10 -2.39 -12.64
N PRO A 58 -24.56 -3.21 -13.59
CA PRO A 58 -25.81 -3.95 -13.38
C PRO A 58 -25.67 -4.83 -12.14
N GLU A 59 -26.80 -5.14 -11.50
CA GLU A 59 -26.81 -6.12 -10.41
C GLU A 59 -26.13 -7.41 -10.89
N PRO A 60 -25.15 -7.96 -10.14
CA PRO A 60 -24.52 -9.22 -10.51
C PRO A 60 -25.55 -10.35 -10.53
N GLU A 61 -25.33 -11.34 -11.39
CA GLU A 61 -26.20 -12.52 -11.48
C GLU A 61 -26.27 -13.21 -10.10
N GLY A 62 -27.49 -13.36 -9.56
CA GLY A 62 -27.69 -13.92 -8.23
C GLY A 62 -27.52 -12.95 -7.06
N ALA A 63 -27.48 -11.62 -7.27
CA ALA A 63 -27.38 -10.63 -6.19
C ALA A 63 -28.42 -10.83 -5.07
N ARG A 64 -29.65 -11.24 -5.42
CA ARG A 64 -30.74 -11.50 -4.46
C ARG A 64 -30.54 -12.78 -3.63
N GLU A 65 -29.64 -13.64 -4.07
CA GLU A 65 -29.32 -14.95 -3.48
C GLU A 65 -27.95 -14.92 -2.77
N ALA A 66 -27.21 -13.80 -2.89
CA ALA A 66 -25.91 -13.62 -2.26
C ALA A 66 -26.06 -13.71 -0.74
N MET A 67 -25.52 -14.79 -0.17
CA MET A 67 -25.52 -15.01 1.28
C MET A 67 -24.52 -14.06 1.95
N GLY A 68 -25.02 -13.17 2.81
CA GLY A 68 -24.18 -12.29 3.64
C GLY A 68 -24.58 -10.82 3.59
N GLU A 69 -25.38 -10.41 2.60
CA GLU A 69 -25.96 -9.07 2.56
C GLU A 69 -27.31 -9.09 3.29
N SER A 70 -27.29 -8.85 4.60
CA SER A 70 -28.52 -8.59 5.34
C SER A 70 -29.14 -7.32 4.77
N ASN A 71 -30.23 -7.44 4.02
CA ASN A 71 -31.12 -6.33 3.68
C ASN A 71 -31.75 -5.79 4.97
N VAL A 72 -30.97 -5.02 5.74
CA VAL A 72 -31.51 -4.20 6.82
C VAL A 72 -32.10 -2.97 6.15
N HIS A 73 -33.31 -3.14 5.62
CA HIS A 73 -34.23 -2.03 5.47
C HIS A 73 -35.15 -2.08 6.70
N GLU A 74 -34.69 -1.45 7.78
CA GLU A 74 -35.58 -1.01 8.85
C GLU A 74 -36.57 0.02 8.27
N PRO A 75 -37.82 0.02 8.77
CA PRO A 75 -39.03 0.45 8.06
C PRO A 75 -39.13 1.95 7.73
#